data_AF-A0AAD7QQW6-F1
#
_entry.id   AF-A0AAD7QQW6-F1
#
_cell.length_a   1.000
_cell.length_b   1.000
_cell.length_c   1.000
_cell.angle_alpha   90.00
_cell.angle_beta   90.00
_cell.angle_gamma   90.00
#
_symmetry.space_group_name_H-M   'P 1'
#
loop_
_entity.id
_entity.type
_entity.pdbx_description
1 polymer ?
#
loop_
_entity_poly.entity_id
_entity_poly.type
_entity_poly.pdbx_seq_one_letter_code
_entity_poly.pdbx_strand_id
1 'polypeptide(L)'
;MSISSDDIKAKCANQPHDEYADQILKAVTFSCHEMPQYVDKAQILGLTEYVMKNAQRVFLKLVFCGNINLISTFCEANFTDDDLPIEVDLYQLPGTRQIRRLNMKNTPSLERQDLACFRYWRRSELEAFIEHQWIFLAPVFREGDFDYEFHPRCPLPFVPTRHHSRRYWGYHSAVRKLGLLTEHQENLFSALTSTRPGKTEQYIEVAVKSLNIRFPTDTET
;
A
#
# COMPACT_ATOMS: atom_id res chain seq x y z
N MET A 1 8.89 -40.64 -7.08
CA MET A 1 10.09 -40.32 -6.28
C MET A 1 9.67 -39.35 -5.20
N SER A 2 9.63 -39.81 -3.97
CA SER A 2 9.16 -39.04 -2.81
C SER A 2 10.36 -38.28 -2.25
N ILE A 3 10.39 -36.96 -2.43
CA ILE A 3 11.41 -36.10 -1.83
C ILE A 3 10.91 -35.69 -0.45
N SER A 4 11.74 -35.91 0.58
CA SER A 4 11.40 -35.73 1.99
C SER A 4 11.29 -34.24 2.34
N SER A 5 10.41 -33.91 3.29
CA SER A 5 10.22 -32.57 3.88
C SER A 5 11.53 -31.95 4.38
N ASP A 6 12.51 -32.79 4.70
CA ASP A 6 13.81 -32.37 5.22
C ASP A 6 14.76 -31.83 4.13
N ASP A 7 14.59 -32.25 2.87
CA ASP A 7 15.44 -31.81 1.76
C ASP A 7 15.15 -30.36 1.33
N ILE A 8 13.96 -29.84 1.67
CA ILE A 8 13.55 -28.46 1.36
C ILE A 8 14.08 -27.49 2.41
N LYS A 9 14.11 -27.90 3.69
CA LYS A 9 14.65 -27.06 4.78
C LYS A 9 16.15 -26.81 4.65
N ALA A 10 16.89 -27.73 4.02
CA ALA A 10 18.34 -27.60 3.87
C ALA A 10 18.77 -26.55 2.83
N LYS A 11 17.89 -26.09 1.94
CA LYS A 11 18.26 -25.17 0.84
C LYS A 11 17.92 -23.70 1.07
N CYS A 12 17.06 -23.36 2.04
CA CYS A 12 16.64 -21.97 2.31
C CYS A 12 17.26 -21.35 3.57
N ALA A 13 18.05 -22.09 4.34
CA ALA A 13 18.47 -21.73 5.70
C ALA A 13 19.40 -20.50 5.86
N ASN A 14 19.61 -19.66 4.84
CA ASN A 14 20.58 -18.55 4.90
C ASN A 14 20.03 -17.17 4.53
N GLN A 15 18.74 -16.87 4.77
CA GLN A 15 18.26 -15.47 4.73
C GLN A 15 17.12 -15.21 5.74
N PRO A 16 17.15 -14.09 6.49
CA PRO A 16 16.12 -13.74 7.48
C PRO A 16 14.76 -13.32 6.87
N HIS A 17 14.56 -13.53 5.56
CA HIS A 17 13.33 -13.23 4.81
C HIS A 17 12.30 -14.37 4.81
N ASP A 18 12.65 -15.56 5.32
CA ASP A 18 11.83 -16.76 5.20
C ASP A 18 10.53 -16.72 6.04
N GLU A 19 10.52 -16.04 7.18
CA GLU A 19 9.34 -16.05 8.07
C GLU A 19 8.13 -15.31 7.47
N TYR A 20 8.38 -14.24 6.72
CA TYR A 20 7.35 -13.48 6.02
C TYR A 20 6.84 -14.21 4.78
N ALA A 21 7.74 -14.89 4.06
CA ALA A 21 7.38 -15.77 2.95
C ALA A 21 6.49 -16.92 3.41
N ASP A 22 6.81 -17.53 4.55
CA ASP A 22 5.99 -18.59 5.14
C ASP A 22 4.61 -18.10 5.59
N GLN A 23 4.50 -16.87 6.10
CA GLN A 23 3.22 -16.26 6.47
C GLN A 23 2.36 -15.96 5.23
N ILE A 24 2.96 -15.44 4.15
CA ILE A 24 2.26 -15.24 2.88
C ILE A 24 1.85 -16.59 2.29
N LEU A 25 2.74 -17.58 2.28
CA LEU A 25 2.44 -18.91 1.76
C LEU A 25 1.30 -19.56 2.55
N LYS A 26 1.27 -19.40 3.89
CA LYS A 26 0.16 -19.85 4.74
C LYS A 26 -1.13 -19.08 4.46
N ALA A 27 -1.08 -17.77 4.30
CA ALA A 27 -2.25 -16.97 3.98
C ALA A 27 -2.84 -17.34 2.60
N VAL A 28 -1.99 -17.49 1.58
CA VAL A 28 -2.36 -17.97 0.24
C VAL A 28 -2.95 -19.38 0.34
N THR A 29 -2.30 -20.31 1.04
CA THR A 29 -2.76 -21.70 1.16
C THR A 29 -4.06 -21.82 1.95
N PHE A 30 -4.22 -21.04 3.02
CA PHE A 30 -5.42 -21.04 3.86
C PHE A 30 -6.63 -20.46 3.13
N SER A 31 -6.44 -19.37 2.38
CA SER A 31 -7.50 -18.80 1.54
C SER A 31 -7.86 -19.67 0.33
N CYS A 32 -6.98 -20.56 -0.10
CA CYS A 32 -7.26 -21.55 -1.14
C CYS A 32 -8.14 -22.73 -0.67
N HIS A 33 -8.54 -22.81 0.60
CA HIS A 33 -9.36 -23.92 1.11
C HIS A 33 -10.84 -23.87 0.66
N GLU A 34 -11.28 -22.79 0.00
CA GLU A 34 -12.60 -22.68 -0.65
C GLU A 34 -12.59 -22.87 -2.18
N MET A 35 -11.45 -23.26 -2.79
CA MET A 35 -11.40 -23.55 -4.23
C MET A 35 -11.41 -25.05 -4.56
N PRO A 36 -12.25 -25.50 -5.51
CA PRO A 36 -12.20 -26.87 -5.98
C PRO A 36 -11.00 -27.11 -6.91
N GLN A 37 -10.28 -28.21 -6.66
CA GLN A 37 -9.26 -28.87 -7.48
C GLN A 37 -7.84 -28.25 -7.55
N TYR A 38 -6.92 -28.90 -6.83
CA TYR A 38 -5.48 -29.04 -7.07
C TYR A 38 -4.79 -27.86 -7.79
N VAL A 39 -4.45 -26.82 -7.03
CA VAL A 39 -3.55 -25.76 -7.51
C VAL A 39 -2.14 -26.35 -7.63
N ASP A 40 -1.57 -26.30 -8.83
CA ASP A 40 -0.22 -26.80 -9.09
C ASP A 40 0.80 -26.01 -8.26
N LYS A 41 1.77 -26.71 -7.65
CA LYS A 41 2.83 -26.10 -6.85
C LYS A 41 3.60 -25.04 -7.63
N ALA A 42 3.79 -25.24 -8.94
CA ALA A 42 4.45 -24.26 -9.79
C ALA A 42 3.64 -22.95 -9.91
N GLN A 43 2.31 -23.03 -9.94
CA GLN A 43 1.45 -21.84 -9.97
C GLN A 43 1.53 -21.06 -8.66
N ILE A 44 1.52 -21.75 -7.51
CA ILE A 44 1.68 -21.10 -6.20
C ILE A 44 3.02 -20.37 -6.11
N LEU A 45 4.10 -21.01 -6.58
CA LEU A 45 5.43 -20.39 -6.61
C LEU A 45 5.46 -19.15 -7.50
N GLY A 46 4.88 -19.21 -8.70
CA GLY A 46 4.80 -18.06 -9.61
C GLY A 46 4.01 -16.89 -9.02
N LEU A 47 2.87 -17.16 -8.37
CA LEU A 47 2.09 -16.11 -7.70
C LEU A 47 2.85 -15.52 -6.50
N THR A 48 3.55 -16.35 -5.74
CA THR A 48 4.36 -15.90 -4.60
C THR A 48 5.48 -14.98 -5.05
N GLU A 49 6.20 -15.36 -6.11
CA GLU A 49 7.27 -14.53 -6.70
C GLU A 49 6.72 -13.17 -7.19
N TYR A 50 5.59 -13.20 -7.90
CA TYR A 50 4.89 -11.99 -8.35
C TYR A 50 4.54 -11.04 -7.19
N VAL A 51 3.91 -11.56 -6.14
CA VAL A 51 3.52 -10.77 -4.96
C VAL A 51 4.75 -10.16 -4.30
N MET A 52 5.76 -10.98 -4.02
CA MET A 52 6.96 -10.55 -3.30
C MET A 52 7.74 -9.47 -4.04
N LYS A 53 7.78 -9.54 -5.37
CA LYS A 53 8.58 -8.64 -6.18
C LYS A 53 7.92 -7.28 -6.36
N ASN A 54 6.64 -7.25 -6.73
CA ASN A 54 6.01 -6.04 -7.29
C ASN A 54 4.58 -5.75 -6.81
N ALA A 55 3.92 -6.67 -6.11
CA ALA A 55 2.46 -6.62 -5.91
C ALA A 55 2.04 -6.86 -4.45
N GLN A 56 2.84 -6.40 -3.50
CA GLN A 56 2.59 -6.61 -2.07
C GLN A 56 1.35 -5.84 -1.60
N ARG A 57 1.22 -4.56 -1.99
CA ARG A 57 0.05 -3.72 -1.65
C ARG A 57 -1.20 -4.21 -2.36
N VAL A 58 -1.09 -4.61 -3.63
CA VAL A 58 -2.17 -5.24 -4.39
C VAL A 58 -2.65 -6.50 -3.68
N PHE A 59 -1.73 -7.38 -3.28
CA PHE A 59 -2.05 -8.60 -2.55
C PHE A 59 -2.75 -8.31 -1.22
N LEU A 60 -2.18 -7.45 -0.37
CA LEU A 60 -2.77 -7.08 0.92
C LEU A 60 -4.18 -6.52 0.74
N LYS A 61 -4.41 -5.77 -0.33
CA LYS A 61 -5.70 -5.20 -0.63
C LYS A 61 -6.73 -6.24 -1.11
N LEU A 62 -6.31 -7.21 -1.92
CA LEU A 62 -7.17 -8.33 -2.31
C LEU A 62 -7.55 -9.17 -1.08
N VAL A 63 -6.60 -9.42 -0.18
CA VAL A 63 -6.86 -10.08 1.11
C VAL A 63 -7.88 -9.28 1.92
N PHE A 64 -7.66 -7.97 2.07
CA PHE A 64 -8.55 -7.08 2.83
C PHE A 64 -9.97 -7.04 2.25
N CYS A 65 -10.11 -7.08 0.92
CA CYS A 65 -11.40 -7.07 0.25
C CYS A 65 -12.06 -8.46 0.15
N GLY A 66 -11.41 -9.52 0.63
CA GLY A 66 -11.91 -10.89 0.51
C GLY A 66 -11.86 -11.47 -0.92
N ASN A 67 -11.02 -10.91 -1.79
CA ASN A 67 -10.93 -11.24 -3.22
C ASN A 67 -9.56 -11.83 -3.61
N ILE A 68 -8.89 -12.53 -2.69
CA ILE A 68 -7.57 -13.11 -2.90
C ILE A 68 -7.53 -14.13 -4.06
N ASN A 69 -8.65 -14.78 -4.34
CA ASN A 69 -8.83 -15.68 -5.49
C ASN A 69 -8.60 -14.99 -6.85
N LEU A 70 -8.64 -13.66 -6.91
CA LEU A 70 -8.40 -12.89 -8.12
C LEU A 70 -6.91 -12.58 -8.36
N ILE A 71 -5.99 -12.96 -7.46
CA ILE A 71 -4.56 -12.64 -7.59
C ILE A 71 -3.95 -13.13 -8.92
N SER A 72 -4.41 -14.26 -9.45
CA SER A 72 -3.97 -14.77 -10.76
C SER A 72 -4.34 -13.82 -11.89
N THR A 73 -5.54 -13.25 -11.87
CA THR A 73 -5.98 -12.28 -12.89
C THR A 73 -5.17 -10.99 -12.86
N PHE A 74 -4.67 -10.59 -11.69
CA PHE A 74 -3.77 -9.44 -11.55
C PHE A 74 -2.37 -9.77 -12.06
N CYS A 75 -1.87 -10.96 -11.75
CA CYS A 75 -0.60 -11.47 -12.26
C CYS A 75 -0.60 -11.56 -13.80
N GLU A 76 -1.65 -12.12 -14.40
CA GLU A 76 -1.82 -12.22 -15.86
C GLU A 76 -1.90 -10.84 -16.54
N ALA A 77 -2.51 -9.87 -15.87
CA ALA A 77 -2.60 -8.49 -16.34
C ALA A 77 -1.35 -7.64 -16.03
N ASN A 78 -0.33 -8.22 -15.36
CA ASN A 78 0.86 -7.51 -14.88
C ASN A 78 0.53 -6.24 -14.07
N PHE A 79 -0.48 -6.30 -13.19
CA PHE A 79 -0.94 -5.16 -12.40
C PHE A 79 -0.16 -5.02 -11.08
N THR A 80 0.74 -4.04 -10.98
CA THR A 80 1.66 -3.94 -9.83
C THR A 80 1.24 -2.89 -8.80
N ASP A 81 1.99 -2.78 -7.71
CA ASP A 81 1.82 -1.73 -6.70
C ASP A 81 2.00 -0.32 -7.28
N ASP A 82 2.74 -0.17 -8.39
CA ASP A 82 2.93 1.10 -9.10
C ASP A 82 1.70 1.54 -9.89
N ASP A 83 0.75 0.62 -10.12
CA ASP A 83 -0.50 0.91 -10.82
C ASP A 83 -1.58 1.48 -9.88
N LEU A 84 -1.29 1.50 -8.57
CA LEU A 84 -2.11 2.14 -7.56
C LEU A 84 -1.69 3.60 -7.36
N PRO A 85 -2.62 4.52 -7.04
CA PRO A 85 -4.06 4.29 -6.90
C PRO A 85 -4.81 4.24 -8.23
N ILE A 86 -6.02 3.69 -8.20
CA ILE A 86 -6.95 3.70 -9.35
C ILE A 86 -8.24 4.45 -9.01
N GLU A 87 -8.90 4.99 -10.04
CA GLU A 87 -10.20 5.63 -9.95
C GLU A 87 -11.13 5.12 -11.04
N VAL A 88 -12.44 5.16 -10.78
CA VAL A 88 -13.48 4.88 -11.77
C VAL A 88 -14.03 6.20 -12.28
N ASP A 89 -14.09 6.34 -13.60
CA ASP A 89 -14.81 7.43 -14.23
C ASP A 89 -16.31 7.10 -14.21
N LEU A 90 -17.05 7.79 -13.34
CA LEU A 90 -18.49 7.62 -13.16
C LEU A 90 -19.31 8.46 -14.14
N TYR A 91 -18.67 9.34 -14.93
CA TYR A 91 -19.36 10.30 -15.80
C TYR A 91 -19.60 9.79 -17.22
N GLN A 92 -19.21 8.55 -17.52
CA GLN A 92 -19.38 7.97 -18.85
C GLN A 92 -20.71 7.23 -19.01
N LEU A 93 -21.07 7.04 -20.28
CA LEU A 93 -22.34 6.48 -20.76
C LEU A 93 -22.79 5.24 -19.95
N PRO A 94 -24.11 5.01 -19.82
CA PRO A 94 -24.63 3.81 -19.17
C PRO A 94 -24.03 2.55 -19.81
N GLY A 95 -23.26 1.78 -19.04
CA GLY A 95 -22.67 0.52 -19.47
C GLY A 95 -21.16 0.54 -19.76
N THR A 96 -20.51 1.71 -19.82
CA THR A 96 -19.04 1.80 -19.94
C THR A 96 -18.44 2.13 -18.57
N ARG A 97 -17.96 1.11 -17.86
CA ARG A 97 -17.11 1.32 -16.67
C ARG A 97 -15.68 1.52 -17.14
N GLN A 98 -15.11 2.68 -16.88
CA GLN A 98 -13.70 2.94 -17.14
C GLN A 98 -12.95 3.10 -15.84
N ILE A 99 -11.83 2.39 -15.74
CA ILE A 99 -10.93 2.43 -14.60
C ILE A 99 -9.62 3.02 -15.10
N ARG A 100 -9.10 4.01 -14.40
CA ARG A 100 -7.84 4.65 -14.75
C ARG A 100 -6.89 4.65 -13.56
N ARG A 101 -5.60 4.62 -13.85
CA ARG A 101 -4.55 4.88 -12.86
C ARG A 101 -4.60 6.36 -12.49
N LEU A 102 -4.48 6.67 -11.21
CA LEU A 102 -4.39 8.03 -10.71
C LEU A 102 -2.92 8.40 -10.60
N ASN A 103 -2.47 9.30 -11.47
CA ASN A 103 -1.13 9.83 -11.40
C ASN A 103 -1.06 10.87 -10.27
N MET A 104 -0.34 10.56 -9.19
CA MET A 104 -0.17 11.49 -8.07
C MET A 104 0.68 12.72 -8.41
N LYS A 105 1.40 12.75 -9.55
CA LYS A 105 2.32 13.84 -9.91
C LYS A 105 1.71 14.89 -10.85
N ASN A 106 0.38 15.05 -10.89
CA ASN A 106 -0.33 16.00 -11.78
C ASN A 106 0.15 15.97 -13.25
N THR A 107 0.73 14.87 -13.70
CA THR A 107 1.06 14.69 -15.12
C THR A 107 -0.18 14.12 -15.77
N PRO A 108 -0.70 14.75 -16.85
CA PRO A 108 -1.89 14.28 -17.52
C PRO A 108 -1.54 12.97 -18.25
N SER A 109 -1.60 11.85 -17.53
CA SER A 109 -1.54 10.53 -18.15
C SER A 109 -2.88 10.32 -18.84
N LEU A 110 -2.93 10.75 -20.09
CA LEU A 110 -4.05 10.66 -21.02
C LEU A 110 -4.34 9.24 -21.49
N GLU A 111 -3.55 8.25 -21.06
CA GLU A 111 -3.68 6.89 -21.55
C GLU A 111 -4.76 6.15 -20.77
N ARG A 112 -5.95 6.15 -21.37
CA ARG A 112 -7.02 5.22 -21.08
C ARG A 112 -6.47 3.81 -21.21
N GLN A 113 -6.37 3.09 -20.10
CA GLN A 113 -6.00 1.68 -20.11
C GLN A 113 -7.16 0.86 -19.60
N ASP A 114 -7.64 -0.06 -20.43
CA ASP A 114 -8.55 -1.11 -19.99
C ASP A 114 -7.77 -2.04 -19.05
N LEU A 115 -8.01 -1.90 -17.76
CA LEU A 115 -7.43 -2.78 -16.75
C LEU A 115 -8.22 -4.10 -16.75
N ALA A 116 -7.79 -5.03 -17.60
CA ALA A 116 -8.45 -6.31 -17.84
C ALA A 116 -8.73 -7.12 -16.57
N CYS A 117 -7.89 -6.99 -15.53
CA CYS A 117 -8.06 -7.63 -14.23
C CYS A 117 -9.37 -7.24 -13.51
N PHE A 118 -9.98 -6.11 -13.86
CA PHE A 118 -11.24 -5.64 -13.28
C PHE A 118 -12.48 -5.96 -14.12
N ARG A 119 -12.33 -6.60 -15.29
CA ARG A 119 -13.42 -6.81 -16.25
C ARG A 119 -14.65 -7.50 -15.66
N TYR A 120 -14.43 -8.46 -14.76
CA TYR A 120 -15.49 -9.28 -14.17
C TYR A 120 -15.90 -8.84 -12.76
N TRP A 121 -15.36 -7.71 -12.27
CA TRP A 121 -15.66 -7.24 -10.93
C TRP A 121 -17.08 -6.69 -10.85
N ARG A 122 -17.79 -7.07 -9.77
CA ARG A 122 -19.06 -6.42 -9.43
C ARG A 122 -18.79 -4.98 -9.04
N ARG A 123 -19.81 -4.13 -9.21
CA ARG A 123 -19.72 -2.71 -8.88
C ARG A 123 -19.29 -2.50 -7.42
N SER A 124 -19.92 -3.23 -6.50
CA SER A 124 -19.64 -3.17 -5.07
C SER A 124 -18.22 -3.60 -4.71
N GLU A 125 -17.69 -4.63 -5.38
CA GLU A 125 -16.31 -5.11 -5.16
C GLU A 125 -15.30 -4.05 -5.61
N LEU A 126 -15.55 -3.43 -6.76
CA LEU A 126 -14.69 -2.37 -7.31
C LEU A 126 -14.75 -1.10 -6.46
N GLU A 127 -15.95 -0.69 -6.02
CA GLU A 127 -16.14 0.44 -5.11
C GLU A 127 -15.40 0.19 -3.78
N ALA A 128 -15.56 -0.99 -3.19
CA ALA A 128 -14.84 -1.37 -1.98
C ALA A 128 -13.31 -1.36 -2.20
N PHE A 129 -12.83 -1.89 -3.32
CA PHE A 129 -11.40 -1.85 -3.65
C PHE A 129 -10.90 -0.42 -3.76
N ILE A 130 -11.59 0.46 -4.48
CA ILE A 130 -11.18 1.87 -4.64
C ILE A 130 -11.23 2.61 -3.31
N GLU A 131 -12.23 2.34 -2.48
CA GLU A 131 -12.40 3.00 -1.20
C GLU A 131 -11.31 2.64 -0.19
N HIS A 132 -10.99 1.35 -0.07
CA HIS A 132 -10.03 0.85 0.91
C HIS A 132 -8.58 0.91 0.44
N GLN A 133 -8.32 1.29 -0.81
CA GLN A 133 -6.97 1.33 -1.37
C GLN A 133 -6.00 2.17 -0.57
N TRP A 134 -6.52 3.30 -0.08
CA TRP A 134 -5.72 4.33 0.55
C TRP A 134 -5.04 3.83 1.82
N ILE A 135 -5.61 2.83 2.51
CA ILE A 135 -5.06 2.23 3.73
C ILE A 135 -3.63 1.70 3.49
N PHE A 136 -3.36 1.21 2.27
CA PHE A 136 -2.09 0.60 1.91
C PHE A 136 -1.15 1.53 1.12
N LEU A 137 -1.53 2.80 0.94
CA LEU A 137 -0.80 3.77 0.13
C LEU A 137 -0.18 4.91 0.95
N ALA A 138 0.00 4.71 2.25
CA ALA A 138 0.70 5.68 3.10
C ALA A 138 2.10 5.99 2.54
N PRO A 139 2.49 7.27 2.46
CA PRO A 139 3.73 7.68 1.80
C PRO A 139 4.96 7.18 2.55
N VAL A 140 6.05 6.97 1.80
CA VAL A 140 7.39 6.75 2.33
C VAL A 140 8.19 8.02 2.09
N PHE A 141 8.76 8.59 3.15
CA PHE A 141 9.58 9.78 3.05
C PHE A 141 11.03 9.35 2.77
N ARG A 142 11.69 10.04 1.83
CA ARG A 142 13.03 9.74 1.35
C ARG A 142 13.99 10.88 1.63
N GLU A 143 15.24 10.54 1.88
CA GLU A 143 16.31 11.54 1.94
C GLU A 143 16.51 12.19 0.56
N GLY A 144 16.57 13.53 0.51
CA GLY A 144 16.74 14.31 -0.72
C GLY A 144 15.43 14.74 -1.39
N ASP A 145 14.30 14.12 -1.05
CA ASP A 145 12.97 14.54 -1.51
C ASP A 145 12.34 15.48 -0.46
N PHE A 146 12.08 16.72 -0.85
CA PHE A 146 11.53 17.76 0.03
C PHE A 146 10.13 18.23 -0.38
N ASP A 147 9.69 17.88 -1.59
CA ASP A 147 8.38 18.23 -2.11
C ASP A 147 7.58 16.97 -2.37
N TYR A 148 6.43 16.86 -1.72
CA TYR A 148 5.56 15.71 -1.81
C TYR A 148 4.14 16.18 -2.08
N GLU A 149 3.54 15.60 -3.13
CA GLU A 149 2.12 15.75 -3.40
C GLU A 149 1.40 14.48 -2.93
N PHE A 150 0.39 14.67 -2.08
CA PHE A 150 -0.41 13.57 -1.54
C PHE A 150 -1.87 13.76 -1.89
N HIS A 151 -2.53 12.67 -2.29
CA HIS A 151 -3.98 12.67 -2.42
C HIS A 151 -4.64 12.87 -1.03
N PRO A 152 -5.75 13.63 -0.89
CA PRO A 152 -6.37 13.89 0.42
C PRO A 152 -6.83 12.66 1.19
N ARG A 153 -7.09 11.55 0.50
CA ARG A 153 -7.48 10.27 1.11
C ARG A 153 -6.29 9.45 1.60
N CYS A 154 -5.07 9.84 1.25
CA CYS A 154 -3.86 9.14 1.62
C CYS A 154 -3.57 9.32 3.12
N PRO A 155 -3.53 8.23 3.91
CA PRO A 155 -3.20 8.31 5.32
C PRO A 155 -1.73 8.69 5.49
N LEU A 156 -1.47 9.74 6.26
CA LEU A 156 -0.10 10.12 6.59
C LEU A 156 0.40 9.25 7.76
N PRO A 157 1.64 8.75 7.72
CA PRO A 157 2.19 7.81 8.71
C PRO A 157 2.63 8.52 10.01
N PHE A 158 1.84 9.49 10.47
CA PHE A 158 2.07 10.22 11.70
C PHE A 158 1.26 9.65 12.86
N VAL A 159 1.91 9.42 13.99
CA VAL A 159 1.30 8.90 15.22
C VAL A 159 1.38 9.91 16.37
N PRO A 160 0.44 9.89 17.33
CA PRO A 160 0.56 10.69 18.54
C PRO A 160 1.76 10.25 19.40
N THR A 161 2.55 11.20 19.88
CA THR A 161 3.62 10.93 20.86
C THR A 161 3.05 10.81 22.27
N ARG A 162 3.71 10.03 23.14
CA ARG A 162 3.30 9.85 24.56
C ARG A 162 3.17 11.16 25.33
N HIS A 163 4.00 12.13 24.99
CA HIS A 163 3.81 13.50 25.41
C HIS A 163 2.75 14.11 24.49
N HIS A 164 1.53 14.30 25.01
CA HIS A 164 0.44 14.95 24.29
C HIS A 164 0.98 16.16 23.53
N SER A 165 0.86 16.13 22.21
CA SER A 165 1.39 17.17 21.34
C SER A 165 0.73 18.51 21.72
N ARG A 166 1.42 19.36 22.48
CA ARG A 166 1.00 20.75 22.61
C ARG A 166 1.01 21.31 21.20
N ARG A 167 -0.16 21.70 20.72
CA ARG A 167 -0.31 22.36 19.43
C ARG A 167 0.06 23.82 19.66
N TYR A 168 1.13 24.25 19.02
CA TYR A 168 1.53 25.65 19.03
C TYR A 168 0.88 26.34 17.84
N TRP A 169 0.12 27.40 18.10
CA TRP A 169 -0.60 28.15 17.08
C TRP A 169 0.08 29.50 16.86
N GLY A 170 0.28 29.85 15.60
CA GLY A 170 0.54 31.21 15.15
C GLY A 170 -0.58 31.66 14.20
N TYR A 171 -0.53 32.91 13.77
CA TYR A 171 -1.56 33.48 12.89
C TYR A 171 -1.68 32.72 11.55
N HIS A 172 -0.54 32.31 10.96
CA HIS A 172 -0.49 31.69 9.63
C HIS A 172 -0.23 30.16 9.64
N SER A 173 0.00 29.55 10.81
CA SER A 173 0.34 28.13 10.87
C SER A 173 0.13 27.53 12.26
N ALA A 174 0.00 26.22 12.33
CA ALA A 174 0.11 25.45 13.55
C ALA A 174 1.28 24.47 13.46
N VAL A 175 2.00 24.28 14.57
CA VAL A 175 3.07 23.28 14.68
C VAL A 175 2.66 22.24 15.70
N ARG A 176 2.83 20.96 15.34
CA ARG A 176 2.53 19.81 16.19
C ARG A 176 3.75 18.92 16.28
N LYS A 177 4.09 18.49 17.50
CA LYS A 177 5.02 17.38 17.71
C LYS A 177 4.29 16.07 17.44
N LEU A 178 4.76 15.25 16.52
CA LEU A 178 4.18 13.96 16.15
C LEU A 178 5.30 12.92 16.03
N GLY A 179 4.95 11.64 16.06
CA GLY A 179 5.85 10.56 15.67
C GLY A 179 5.69 10.29 14.18
N LEU A 180 6.78 10.08 13.44
CA LEU A 180 6.75 9.52 12.09
C LEU A 180 7.21 8.06 12.18
N LEU A 181 6.36 7.12 11.71
CA LEU A 181 6.66 5.69 11.76
C LEU A 181 7.97 5.37 11.03
N THR A 182 8.82 4.54 11.64
CA THR A 182 10.14 4.20 11.09
C THR A 182 10.06 3.41 9.78
N GLU A 183 9.01 2.60 9.59
CA GLU A 183 8.77 1.84 8.36
C GLU A 183 8.44 2.72 7.15
N HIS A 184 8.08 3.98 7.39
CA HIS A 184 7.75 4.97 6.36
C HIS A 184 8.91 5.94 6.09
N GLN A 185 10.13 5.51 6.39
CA GLN A 185 11.36 6.28 6.19
C GLN A 185 12.35 5.46 5.39
N GLU A 186 12.79 6.00 4.27
CA GLU A 186 13.84 5.42 3.46
C GLU A 186 15.08 6.31 3.56
N ASN A 187 16.13 5.78 4.18
CA ASN A 187 17.44 6.41 4.35
C ASN A 187 17.50 7.74 5.12
N LEU A 188 16.38 8.33 5.51
CA LEU A 188 16.31 9.65 6.17
C LEU A 188 17.14 9.81 7.46
N PHE A 189 17.36 8.72 8.22
CA PHE A 189 17.86 8.82 9.60
C PHE A 189 18.79 7.68 10.03
N SER A 190 19.59 7.13 9.12
CA SER A 190 20.61 6.11 9.45
C SER A 190 21.56 6.56 10.58
N ALA A 191 21.77 7.88 10.73
CA ALA A 191 22.59 8.47 11.78
C ALA A 191 21.88 8.73 13.12
N LEU A 192 20.54 8.79 13.17
CA LEU A 192 19.78 9.06 14.42
C LEU A 192 19.28 7.79 15.11
N THR A 193 19.28 6.65 14.43
CA THR A 193 18.91 5.33 15.00
C THR A 193 20.00 4.72 15.88
N SER A 194 20.92 5.51 16.44
CA SER A 194 21.75 5.10 17.57
C SER A 194 20.89 4.99 18.84
N THR A 195 19.94 4.05 18.82
CA THR A 195 19.08 3.72 19.96
C THR A 195 19.93 3.23 21.12
N ARG A 196 19.67 3.79 22.31
CA ARG A 196 20.10 3.18 23.57
C ARG A 196 19.61 1.71 23.59
N PRO A 197 20.45 0.75 24.03
CA PRO A 197 20.04 -0.65 24.10
C PRO A 197 18.81 -0.78 25.03
N GLY A 198 17.69 -1.28 24.50
CA GLY A 198 16.51 -1.66 25.29
C GLY A 198 15.17 -1.02 24.93
N LYS A 199 15.09 -0.11 23.93
CA LYS A 199 13.80 0.42 23.43
C LYS A 199 13.84 0.58 21.91
N THR A 200 13.12 -0.28 21.20
CA THR A 200 12.76 -0.04 19.80
C THR A 200 11.65 1.01 19.79
N GLU A 201 12.00 2.28 19.61
CA GLU A 201 11.00 3.29 19.31
C GLU A 201 10.47 3.05 17.89
N GLN A 202 9.15 2.82 17.78
CA GLN A 202 8.46 2.52 16.50
C GLN A 202 8.29 3.77 15.60
N TYR A 203 8.77 4.93 16.06
CA TYR A 203 8.67 6.21 15.36
C TYR A 203 9.83 7.11 15.77
N ILE A 204 10.14 8.09 14.93
CA ILE A 204 10.98 9.23 15.32
C ILE A 204 10.09 10.44 15.64
N GLU A 205 10.51 11.29 16.56
CA GLU A 205 9.78 12.53 16.84
C GLU A 205 10.06 13.58 15.76
N VAL A 206 9.00 14.14 15.17
CA VAL A 206 9.03 15.19 14.16
C VAL A 206 8.16 16.38 14.54
N ALA A 207 8.47 17.55 14.00
CA ALA A 207 7.62 18.73 14.07
C ALA A 207 6.90 18.93 12.74
N VAL A 208 5.58 18.74 12.73
CA VAL A 208 4.74 18.95 11.55
C VAL A 208 4.15 20.36 11.61
N LYS A 209 4.49 21.19 10.62
CA LYS A 209 3.92 22.53 10.45
C LYS A 209 2.82 22.48 9.40
N SER A 210 1.59 22.78 9.81
CA SER A 210 0.44 22.95 8.92
C SER A 210 0.18 24.43 8.69
N LEU A 211 -0.01 24.85 7.44
CA LEU A 211 -0.38 26.22 7.10
C LEU A 211 -1.89 26.44 7.27
N ASN A 212 -2.28 27.58 7.82
CA ASN A 212 -3.68 27.97 7.90
C ASN A 212 -4.10 28.52 6.53
N ILE A 213 -4.42 27.64 5.59
CA ILE A 213 -4.96 28.05 4.29
C ILE A 213 -6.42 28.42 4.52
N ARG A 214 -6.70 29.72 4.67
CA ARG A 214 -8.06 30.23 4.55
C ARG A 214 -8.40 30.20 3.07
N PHE A 215 -9.27 29.28 2.66
CA PHE A 215 -9.90 29.42 1.36
C PHE A 215 -10.72 30.72 1.41
N PRO A 216 -10.59 31.62 0.41
CA PRO A 216 -11.57 32.69 0.26
C PRO A 216 -12.93 32.00 0.18
N THR A 217 -13.81 32.26 1.14
CA THR A 217 -15.22 31.97 0.93
C THR A 217 -15.66 32.92 -0.17
N ASP A 218 -15.90 32.41 -1.36
CA ASP A 218 -16.58 33.14 -2.43
C ASP A 218 -17.90 33.64 -1.85
N THR A 219 -17.88 34.88 -1.40
CA THR A 219 -19.03 35.64 -0.95
C THR A 219 -19.05 36.88 -1.81
N GLU A 220 -19.35 36.64 -3.08
CA GLU A 220 -19.98 37.62 -3.95
C GLU A 220 -21.25 36.99 -4.51
N THR A 221 -22.38 37.27 -3.86
CA THR A 221 -23.55 37.92 -4.48
C THR A 221 -24.61 38.24 -3.43
#